data_AF-A0AAD7ZBI0-F1
#
_entry.id   AF-A0AAD7ZBI0-F1
#
_cell.length_a   1.000
_cell.length_b   1.000
_cell.length_c   1.000
_cell.angle_alpha   90.00
_cell.angle_beta   90.00
_cell.angle_gamma   90.00
#
_symmetry.space_group_name_H-M   'P 1'
#
loop_
_entity.id
_entity.type
_entity.pdbx_description
1 polymer ?
#
loop_
_entity_poly.entity_id
_entity_poly.type
_entity_poly.pdbx_seq_one_letter_code
_entity_poly.pdbx_strand_id
1 'polypeptide(L)'
;MEALLHVVQFLNEGHYSLPGHLWLDIENVVQKTFIPLIKIGTERPCEASDFEKYLPDIELKLKNLVITFAEIEKKCGVDKVFPKNLAVNILLLCGEHASQDSWTSDKTIQLCEDLLEILYKFWHCSSVSELLTGAEYEALLSPALLALRPKLLKNTWKTFPAAISCYHWLLFHIKSPHLGPHLTSVVPTALIILDDFVPENKILGIRCLQHITDNATRTELGWYGHGDVIYKSLERLIYERDAIIIEPLISCLIVVLNKLDGGYIKDQNNYEWSRYDEILDKLLQQMELEDRLALRMAYVKHYLLLCKLLDFVCVGGATNS
;
A
#
# COMPACT_ATOMS: atom_id res chain seq x y z
N MET A 1 8.31 22.58 18.86
CA MET A 1 8.02 22.33 20.30
C MET A 1 7.27 23.48 20.93
N GLU A 2 7.74 24.73 20.81
CA GLU A 2 7.08 25.92 21.40
C GLU A 2 5.58 26.02 21.04
N ALA A 3 5.23 25.77 19.78
CA ALA A 3 3.84 25.76 19.32
C ALA A 3 2.93 24.78 20.11
N LEU A 4 3.36 23.54 20.31
CA LEU A 4 2.58 22.55 21.07
C LEU A 4 2.52 22.90 22.57
N LEU A 5 3.59 23.49 23.12
CA LEU A 5 3.59 23.95 24.50
C LEU A 5 2.55 25.06 24.70
N HIS A 6 2.46 26.00 23.77
CA HIS A 6 1.46 27.07 23.81
C HIS A 6 0.03 26.52 23.76
N VAL A 7 -0.22 25.48 22.95
CA VAL A 7 -1.50 24.75 22.92
C VAL A 7 -1.85 24.17 24.30
N VAL A 8 -0.91 23.46 24.92
CA VAL A 8 -1.14 22.84 26.24
C VAL A 8 -1.33 23.90 27.33
N GLN A 9 -0.58 25.01 27.29
CA GLN A 9 -0.76 26.14 28.20
C GLN A 9 -2.15 26.76 28.05
N PHE A 10 -2.60 27.02 26.82
CA PHE A 10 -3.92 27.56 26.55
C PHE A 10 -5.05 26.66 27.09
N LEU A 11 -4.92 25.33 26.98
CA LEU A 11 -5.89 24.40 27.56
C LEU A 11 -5.85 24.40 29.10
N ASN A 12 -4.66 24.58 29.69
CA ASN A 12 -4.50 24.65 31.15
C ASN A 12 -5.09 25.93 31.76
N GLU A 13 -5.23 27.00 30.98
CA GLU A 13 -5.93 28.23 31.38
C GLU A 13 -7.46 28.06 31.47
N GLY A 14 -7.98 26.85 31.20
CA GLY A 14 -9.40 26.51 31.33
C GLY A 14 -10.21 26.73 30.05
N HIS A 15 -9.54 26.95 28.92
CA HIS A 15 -10.21 27.01 27.63
C HIS A 15 -10.57 25.62 27.11
N TYR A 16 -11.85 25.39 26.86
CA TYR A 16 -12.34 24.09 26.39
C TYR A 16 -12.35 23.98 24.86
N SER A 17 -12.04 25.03 24.09
CA SER A 17 -12.08 25.01 22.62
C SER A 17 -10.86 25.70 22.03
N LEU A 18 -10.25 25.09 21.03
CA LEU A 18 -9.06 25.63 20.38
C LEU A 18 -9.44 26.62 19.25
N PRO A 19 -8.87 27.83 19.23
CA PRO A 19 -8.99 28.75 18.11
C PRO A 19 -8.26 28.22 16.87
N GLY A 20 -8.69 28.66 15.69
CA GLY A 20 -8.18 28.16 14.39
C GLY A 20 -6.67 28.25 14.20
N HIS A 21 -6.02 29.31 14.72
CA HIS A 21 -4.56 29.45 14.60
C HIS A 21 -3.79 28.36 15.37
N LEU A 22 -4.30 27.90 16.50
CA LEU A 22 -3.68 26.80 17.26
C LEU A 22 -3.79 25.46 16.53
N TRP A 23 -4.89 25.23 15.80
CA TRP A 23 -5.00 24.08 14.91
C TRP A 23 -3.98 24.12 13.77
N LEU A 24 -3.75 25.30 13.17
CA LEU A 24 -2.73 25.49 12.15
C LEU A 24 -1.31 25.27 12.71
N ASP A 25 -1.05 25.71 13.93
CA ASP A 25 0.23 25.48 14.61
C ASP A 25 0.48 23.98 14.83
N ILE A 26 -0.53 23.23 15.25
CA ILE A 26 -0.45 21.77 15.38
C ILE A 26 -0.21 21.14 14.01
N GLU A 27 -0.96 21.53 12.99
CA GLU A 27 -0.81 21.01 11.61
C GLU A 27 0.60 21.24 11.07
N ASN A 28 1.18 22.43 11.30
CA ASN A 28 2.56 22.75 10.95
C ASN A 28 3.57 21.85 11.66
N VAL A 29 3.31 21.46 12.93
CA VAL A 29 4.18 20.52 13.65
C VAL A 29 4.03 19.11 13.10
N VAL A 30 2.81 18.64 12.83
CA VAL A 30 2.57 17.34 12.18
C VAL A 30 3.32 17.27 10.85
N GLN A 31 3.21 18.29 10.00
CA GLN A 31 3.90 18.34 8.72
C GLN A 31 5.44 18.31 8.84
N LYS A 32 5.99 18.92 9.91
CA LYS A 32 7.43 18.88 10.22
C LYS A 32 7.88 17.58 10.90
N THR A 33 6.97 16.65 11.15
CA THR A 33 7.23 15.36 11.79
C THR A 33 7.28 14.22 10.77
N PHE A 34 6.75 14.40 9.56
CA PHE A 34 6.92 13.45 8.46
C PHE A 34 8.39 13.14 8.19
N ILE A 35 8.64 11.93 7.68
CA ILE A 35 9.97 11.53 7.21
C ILE A 35 10.39 12.48 6.07
N PRO A 36 11.60 13.06 6.14
CA PRO A 36 12.06 14.00 5.14
C PRO A 36 12.30 13.32 3.79
N LEU A 37 12.36 14.14 2.73
CA LEU A 37 12.80 13.70 1.42
C LEU A 37 14.25 13.19 1.48
N ILE A 38 14.49 11.96 0.99
CA ILE A 38 15.82 11.35 0.93
C ILE A 38 16.24 11.20 -0.54
N LYS A 39 17.18 12.03 -1.00
CA LYS A 39 17.61 12.03 -2.41
C LYS A 39 18.31 10.73 -2.81
N ILE A 40 18.99 10.06 -1.87
CA ILE A 40 19.79 8.86 -2.16
C ILE A 40 18.96 7.71 -2.74
N GLY A 41 17.64 7.70 -2.47
CA GLY A 41 16.72 6.70 -2.97
C GLY A 41 16.66 6.60 -4.51
N THR A 42 17.08 7.64 -5.25
CA THR A 42 17.19 7.56 -6.72
C THR A 42 18.41 6.77 -7.19
N GLU A 43 19.43 6.65 -6.35
CA GLU A 43 20.72 6.01 -6.67
C GLU A 43 20.77 4.57 -6.14
N ARG A 44 20.34 4.35 -4.88
CA ARG A 44 20.29 3.04 -4.23
C ARG A 44 19.09 2.93 -3.28
N PRO A 45 18.67 1.71 -2.90
CA PRO A 45 17.74 1.51 -1.79
C PRO A 45 18.21 2.23 -0.52
N CYS A 46 17.25 2.76 0.25
CA CYS A 46 17.54 3.47 1.49
C CYS A 46 17.83 2.48 2.63
N GLU A 47 18.81 2.81 3.46
CA GLU A 47 19.24 2.03 4.60
C GLU A 47 18.97 2.78 5.91
N ALA A 48 19.01 2.11 7.06
CA ALA A 48 18.75 2.73 8.36
C ALA A 48 19.67 3.94 8.64
N SER A 49 20.93 3.86 8.19
CA SER A 49 21.94 4.91 8.32
C SER A 49 21.53 6.23 7.64
N ASP A 50 20.68 6.17 6.61
CA ASP A 50 20.18 7.35 5.91
C ASP A 50 19.19 8.17 6.77
N PHE A 51 18.63 7.56 7.83
CA PHE A 51 17.60 8.16 8.68
C PHE A 51 18.05 8.46 10.12
N GLU A 52 19.21 7.96 10.55
CA GLU A 52 19.71 8.06 11.94
C GLU A 52 19.67 9.47 12.52
N LYS A 53 19.94 10.49 11.70
CA LYS A 53 19.98 11.89 12.14
C LYS A 53 18.60 12.48 12.47
N TYR A 54 17.54 11.91 11.91
CA TYR A 54 16.18 12.45 12.03
C TYR A 54 15.36 11.72 13.09
N LEU A 55 15.62 10.43 13.28
CA LEU A 55 14.85 9.56 14.18
C LEU A 55 14.65 10.12 15.59
N PRO A 56 15.68 10.62 16.30
CA PRO A 56 15.48 11.15 17.66
C PRO A 56 14.56 12.38 17.70
N ASP A 57 14.66 13.26 16.70
CA ASP A 57 13.83 14.47 16.60
C ASP A 57 12.37 14.10 16.26
N ILE A 58 12.16 13.15 15.35
CA ILE A 58 10.84 12.65 14.97
C ILE A 58 10.17 11.96 16.17
N GLU A 59 10.88 11.10 16.89
CA GLU A 59 10.37 10.43 18.08
C GLU A 59 9.94 11.45 19.15
N LEU A 60 10.76 12.47 19.39
CA LEU A 60 10.43 13.55 20.33
C LEU A 60 9.18 14.33 19.88
N LYS A 61 9.08 14.65 18.59
CA LYS A 61 7.91 15.33 18.02
C LYS A 61 6.64 14.49 18.12
N LEU A 62 6.70 13.20 17.78
CA LEU A 62 5.58 12.26 17.93
C LEU A 62 5.13 12.17 19.38
N LYS A 63 6.06 12.04 20.33
CA LYS A 63 5.75 12.03 21.75
C LYS A 63 5.02 13.30 22.19
N ASN A 64 5.49 14.46 21.74
CA ASN A 64 4.85 15.74 22.06
C ASN A 64 3.46 15.86 21.41
N LEU A 65 3.27 15.33 20.20
CA LEU A 65 1.96 15.27 19.55
C LEU A 65 1.01 14.39 20.37
N VAL A 66 1.42 13.19 20.78
CA VAL A 66 0.60 12.30 21.64
C VAL A 66 0.17 13.02 22.92
N ILE A 67 1.11 13.64 23.64
CA ILE A 67 0.81 14.39 24.86
C ILE A 67 -0.18 15.52 24.60
N THR A 68 0.02 16.27 23.51
CA THR A 68 -0.84 17.40 23.16
C THR A 68 -2.25 16.91 22.82
N PHE A 69 -2.38 15.90 21.97
CA PHE A 69 -3.69 15.37 21.58
C PHE A 69 -4.42 14.69 22.73
N ALA A 70 -3.72 14.03 23.65
CA ALA A 70 -4.33 13.49 24.86
C ALA A 70 -4.92 14.60 25.76
N GLU A 71 -4.23 15.73 25.90
CA GLU A 71 -4.78 16.89 26.64
C GLU A 71 -5.94 17.54 25.88
N ILE A 72 -5.89 17.63 24.55
CA ILE A 72 -7.03 18.10 23.74
C ILE A 72 -8.23 17.18 23.95
N GLU A 73 -8.07 15.87 23.82
CA GLU A 73 -9.15 14.88 24.03
C GLU A 73 -9.78 15.07 25.42
N LYS A 74 -8.95 15.13 26.46
CA LYS A 74 -9.39 15.25 27.85
C LYS A 74 -10.11 16.57 28.16
N LYS A 75 -9.66 17.68 27.58
CA LYS A 75 -10.17 19.03 27.91
C LYS A 75 -11.28 19.48 26.97
N CYS A 76 -11.12 19.25 25.68
CA CYS A 76 -12.06 19.72 24.66
C CYS A 76 -13.24 18.77 24.46
N GLY A 77 -13.06 17.48 24.77
CA GLY A 77 -14.01 16.44 24.41
C GLY A 77 -13.97 16.11 22.91
N VAL A 78 -14.61 15.00 22.55
CA VAL A 78 -14.56 14.43 21.19
C VAL A 78 -15.60 15.02 20.24
N ASP A 79 -16.67 15.65 20.77
CA ASP A 79 -17.79 16.18 19.97
C ASP A 79 -17.49 17.52 19.28
N LYS A 80 -16.26 18.02 19.37
CA LYS A 80 -15.85 19.27 18.75
C LYS A 80 -15.31 19.04 17.34
N VAL A 81 -15.54 20.02 16.47
CA VAL A 81 -15.11 19.99 15.08
C VAL A 81 -13.59 19.84 15.00
N PHE A 82 -13.14 18.64 14.68
CA PHE A 82 -11.74 18.33 14.42
C PHE A 82 -11.41 18.67 12.95
N PRO A 83 -10.34 19.43 12.66
CA PRO A 83 -10.03 19.81 11.28
C PRO A 83 -9.71 18.58 10.41
N LYS A 84 -10.45 18.40 9.32
CA LYS A 84 -10.28 17.25 8.41
C LYS A 84 -8.87 17.14 7.83
N ASN A 85 -8.26 18.25 7.42
CA ASN A 85 -6.89 18.23 6.88
C ASN A 85 -5.87 17.76 7.93
N LEU A 86 -6.09 18.12 9.19
CA LEU A 86 -5.26 17.65 10.30
C LEU A 86 -5.44 16.14 10.52
N ALA A 87 -6.68 15.63 10.45
CA ALA A 87 -6.95 14.20 10.55
C ALA A 87 -6.25 13.41 9.45
N VAL A 88 -6.30 13.91 8.21
CA VAL A 88 -5.58 13.33 7.07
C VAL A 88 -4.06 13.36 7.32
N ASN A 89 -3.51 14.48 7.78
CA ASN A 89 -2.06 14.57 8.03
C ASN A 89 -1.60 13.63 9.16
N ILE A 90 -2.38 13.47 10.22
CA ILE A 90 -2.09 12.51 11.30
C ILE A 90 -2.16 11.08 10.78
N LEU A 91 -3.21 10.75 10.02
CA LEU A 91 -3.37 9.44 9.41
C LEU A 91 -2.19 9.09 8.49
N LEU A 92 -1.77 10.02 7.64
CA LEU A 92 -0.61 9.84 6.78
C LEU A 92 0.68 9.69 7.58
N LEU A 93 0.86 10.49 8.64
CA LEU A 93 2.03 10.41 9.51
C LEU A 93 2.11 9.03 10.18
N CYS A 94 0.99 8.54 10.70
CA CYS A 94 0.92 7.20 11.27
C CYS A 94 1.19 6.13 10.21
N GLY A 95 0.70 6.32 8.98
CA GLY A 95 0.99 5.42 7.86
C GLY A 95 2.47 5.37 7.47
N GLU A 96 3.23 6.48 7.60
CA GLU A 96 4.69 6.48 7.39
C GLU A 96 5.43 5.66 8.46
N HIS A 97 4.81 5.41 9.62
CA HIS A 97 5.37 4.69 10.76
C HIS A 97 4.59 3.40 11.10
N ALA A 98 3.77 2.87 10.19
CA ALA A 98 2.87 1.76 10.51
C ALA A 98 3.50 0.36 10.36
N SER A 99 4.74 0.28 9.90
CA SER A 99 5.43 -0.99 9.64
C SER A 99 6.91 -0.84 9.96
N GLN A 100 7.58 -1.97 10.20
CA GLN A 100 9.01 -2.00 10.44
C GLN A 100 9.76 -1.69 9.14
N ASP A 101 10.24 -0.46 9.05
CA ASP A 101 11.03 0.11 7.97
C ASP A 101 12.32 0.75 8.51
N SER A 102 13.26 1.05 7.60
CA SER A 102 14.57 1.66 7.91
C SER A 102 14.51 2.97 8.71
N TRP A 103 13.38 3.68 8.70
CA TRP A 103 13.14 4.94 9.40
C TRP A 103 12.16 4.82 10.57
N THR A 104 11.90 3.61 11.04
CA THR A 104 10.99 3.36 12.15
C THR A 104 11.71 2.68 13.31
N SER A 105 11.16 2.88 14.50
CA SER A 105 11.47 2.11 15.71
C SER A 105 10.15 1.64 16.34
N ASP A 106 10.23 0.60 17.17
CA ASP A 106 9.10 0.12 17.99
C ASP A 106 8.41 1.27 18.73
N LYS A 107 9.20 2.25 19.19
CA LYS A 107 8.69 3.42 19.90
C LYS A 107 7.94 4.39 18.98
N THR A 108 8.43 4.65 17.76
CA THR A 108 7.68 5.49 16.82
C THR A 108 6.38 4.83 16.38
N ILE A 109 6.39 3.50 16.19
CA ILE A 109 5.19 2.71 15.85
C ILE A 109 4.17 2.84 16.98
N GLN A 110 4.57 2.58 18.24
CA GLN A 110 3.68 2.69 19.40
C GLN A 110 3.11 4.11 19.55
N LEU A 111 3.92 5.16 19.39
CA LEU A 111 3.44 6.54 19.47
C LEU A 111 2.41 6.87 18.37
N CYS A 112 2.56 6.28 17.18
CA CYS A 112 1.58 6.42 16.11
C CYS A 112 0.30 5.61 16.37
N GLU A 113 0.39 4.44 17.00
CA GLU A 113 -0.78 3.71 17.49
C GLU A 113 -1.56 4.54 18.52
N ASP A 114 -0.87 5.14 19.50
CA ASP A 114 -1.47 6.03 20.50
C ASP A 114 -2.17 7.24 19.83
N LEU A 115 -1.56 7.83 18.79
CA LEU A 115 -2.18 8.91 18.01
C LEU A 115 -3.42 8.45 17.24
N LEU A 116 -3.38 7.24 16.66
CA LEU A 116 -4.53 6.66 15.97
C LEU A 116 -5.68 6.40 16.94
N GLU A 117 -5.41 5.88 18.15
CA GLU A 117 -6.44 5.70 19.17
C GLU A 117 -7.14 7.01 19.55
N ILE A 118 -6.38 8.10 19.64
CA ILE A 118 -6.97 9.43 19.90
C ILE A 118 -7.79 9.88 18.69
N LEU A 119 -7.26 9.70 17.47
CA LEU A 119 -7.97 10.06 16.23
C LEU A 119 -9.28 9.28 16.07
N TYR A 120 -9.30 8.00 16.45
CA TYR A 120 -10.49 7.17 16.43
C TYR A 120 -11.63 7.77 17.23
N LYS A 121 -11.33 8.33 18.40
CA LYS A 121 -12.31 8.99 19.26
C LYS A 121 -12.84 10.28 18.63
N PHE A 122 -11.97 11.11 18.05
CA PHE A 122 -12.40 12.35 17.37
C PHE A 122 -13.21 12.09 16.09
N TRP A 123 -12.95 10.97 15.40
CA TRP A 123 -13.63 10.61 14.17
C TRP A 123 -14.75 9.57 14.37
N HIS A 124 -15.03 9.22 15.62
CA HIS A 124 -16.04 8.24 16.04
C HIS A 124 -15.96 6.91 15.27
N CYS A 125 -14.77 6.33 15.25
CA CYS A 125 -14.49 5.04 14.62
C CYS A 125 -13.66 4.16 15.55
N SER A 126 -13.40 2.92 15.13
CA SER A 126 -12.68 1.91 15.91
C SER A 126 -11.47 1.33 15.18
N SER A 127 -11.26 1.71 13.92
CA SER A 127 -10.18 1.18 13.10
C SER A 127 -9.76 2.12 11.97
N VAL A 128 -8.57 1.88 11.43
CA VAL A 128 -8.08 2.57 10.22
C VAL A 128 -9.02 2.34 9.03
N SER A 129 -9.55 1.12 8.86
CA SER A 129 -10.50 0.82 7.79
C SER A 129 -11.71 1.74 7.87
N GLU A 130 -12.29 1.92 9.06
CA GLU A 130 -13.46 2.79 9.25
C GLU A 130 -13.14 4.27 9.03
N LEU A 131 -11.96 4.75 9.44
CA LEU A 131 -11.48 6.11 9.10
C LEU A 131 -11.45 6.33 7.59
N LEU A 132 -10.93 5.35 6.87
CA LEU A 132 -10.70 5.45 5.43
C LEU A 132 -11.99 5.33 4.64
N THR A 133 -12.90 4.43 5.03
CA THR A 133 -14.16 4.17 4.31
C THR A 133 -15.30 5.09 4.76
N GLY A 134 -15.15 5.77 5.90
CA GLY A 134 -16.11 6.73 6.44
C GLY A 134 -17.37 6.06 6.98
N ALA A 135 -17.26 5.43 8.16
CA ALA A 135 -18.34 4.67 8.80
C ALA A 135 -19.71 5.41 8.83
N GLU A 136 -20.00 6.18 9.87
CA GLU A 136 -21.15 7.12 9.91
C GLU A 136 -20.74 8.56 9.51
N TYR A 137 -19.43 8.77 9.31
CA TYR A 137 -18.77 10.06 9.08
C TYR A 137 -18.05 10.11 7.74
N GLU A 138 -17.44 11.24 7.42
CA GLU A 138 -16.77 11.43 6.13
C GLU A 138 -15.48 10.59 6.01
N ALA A 139 -15.35 9.89 4.87
CA ALA A 139 -14.21 9.06 4.52
C ALA A 139 -12.91 9.86 4.31
N LEU A 140 -11.81 9.36 4.85
CA LEU A 140 -10.49 10.00 4.74
C LEU A 140 -9.61 9.46 3.60
N LEU A 141 -10.01 8.40 2.90
CA LEU A 141 -9.17 7.79 1.86
C LEU A 141 -8.88 8.72 0.68
N SER A 142 -9.92 9.31 0.08
CA SER A 142 -9.77 10.25 -1.05
C SER A 142 -8.82 11.41 -0.74
N PRO A 143 -9.01 12.18 0.35
CA PRO A 143 -8.10 13.29 0.66
C PRO A 143 -6.69 12.80 1.05
N ALA A 144 -6.56 11.63 1.69
CA ALA A 144 -5.25 11.04 1.99
C ALA A 144 -4.47 10.69 0.71
N LEU A 145 -5.12 9.99 -0.25
CA LEU A 145 -4.51 9.66 -1.54
C LEU A 145 -4.15 10.92 -2.34
N LEU A 146 -4.99 11.96 -2.29
CA LEU A 146 -4.71 13.23 -2.96
C LEU A 146 -3.49 13.94 -2.36
N ALA A 147 -3.39 13.97 -1.03
CA ALA A 147 -2.26 14.58 -0.33
C ALA A 147 -0.95 13.80 -0.55
N LEU A 148 -1.03 12.47 -0.69
CA LEU A 148 0.14 11.61 -0.93
C LEU A 148 0.63 11.66 -2.38
N ARG A 149 -0.26 11.93 -3.35
CA ARG A 149 0.00 11.89 -4.80
C ARG A 149 1.29 12.60 -5.25
N PRO A 150 1.64 13.83 -4.80
CA PRO A 150 2.86 14.50 -5.25
C PRO A 150 4.15 13.76 -4.87
N LYS A 151 4.12 13.02 -3.75
CA LYS A 151 5.24 12.18 -3.29
C LYS A 151 5.35 10.86 -4.06
N LEU A 152 4.31 10.44 -4.77
CA LEU A 152 4.19 9.12 -5.41
C LEU A 152 4.26 9.15 -6.95
N LEU A 153 4.69 10.27 -7.53
CA LEU A 153 4.85 10.39 -8.98
C LEU A 153 6.10 9.63 -9.45
N LYS A 154 6.12 9.28 -10.74
CA LYS A 154 7.20 8.51 -11.38
C LYS A 154 8.61 9.02 -11.08
N ASN A 155 8.77 10.33 -10.92
CA ASN A 155 10.05 11.00 -10.66
C ASN A 155 10.28 11.39 -9.19
N THR A 156 9.32 11.19 -8.29
CA THR A 156 9.42 11.60 -6.88
C THR A 156 9.40 10.43 -5.91
N TRP A 157 8.69 9.34 -6.21
CA TRP A 157 8.43 8.23 -5.29
C TRP A 157 9.68 7.67 -4.60
N LYS A 158 10.78 7.49 -5.34
CA LYS A 158 12.05 6.99 -4.79
C LYS A 158 12.66 7.89 -3.72
N THR A 159 12.35 9.20 -3.76
CA THR A 159 12.85 10.15 -2.76
C THR A 159 11.97 10.24 -1.51
N PHE A 160 10.83 9.53 -1.50
CA PHE A 160 9.88 9.49 -0.40
C PHE A 160 9.54 8.03 -0.02
N PRO A 161 10.51 7.25 0.48
CA PRO A 161 10.27 5.84 0.80
C PRO A 161 9.16 5.64 1.84
N ALA A 162 9.05 6.54 2.82
CA ALA A 162 7.96 6.55 3.79
C ALA A 162 6.57 6.75 3.16
N ALA A 163 6.47 7.54 2.09
CA ALA A 163 5.21 7.71 1.38
C ALA A 163 4.79 6.42 0.66
N ILE A 164 5.74 5.61 0.20
CA ILE A 164 5.47 4.30 -0.39
C ILE A 164 4.91 3.35 0.67
N SER A 165 5.55 3.27 1.85
CA SER A 165 5.05 2.47 2.97
C SER A 165 3.67 2.93 3.42
N CYS A 166 3.45 4.24 3.51
CA CYS A 166 2.15 4.83 3.82
C CYS A 166 1.09 4.44 2.77
N TYR A 167 1.40 4.55 1.47
CA TYR A 167 0.52 4.10 0.40
C TYR A 167 0.16 2.63 0.51
N HIS A 168 1.15 1.76 0.72
CA HIS A 168 0.95 0.33 0.90
C HIS A 168 0.04 0.05 2.10
N TRP A 169 0.30 0.68 3.24
CA TRP A 169 -0.51 0.54 4.44
C TRP A 169 -1.97 0.98 4.22
N LEU A 170 -2.18 2.15 3.64
CA LEU A 170 -3.53 2.65 3.32
C LEU A 170 -4.28 1.69 2.39
N LEU A 171 -3.63 1.20 1.34
CA LEU A 171 -4.23 0.29 0.38
C LEU A 171 -4.72 -1.01 1.05
N PHE A 172 -3.91 -1.59 1.93
CA PHE A 172 -4.20 -2.87 2.58
C PHE A 172 -5.29 -2.78 3.66
N HIS A 173 -5.61 -1.58 4.15
CA HIS A 173 -6.77 -1.33 5.01
C HIS A 173 -8.09 -1.19 4.26
N ILE A 174 -8.06 -1.16 2.92
CA ILE A 174 -9.27 -1.00 2.10
C ILE A 174 -9.59 -2.26 1.35
N LYS A 175 -10.83 -2.72 1.53
CA LYS A 175 -11.37 -3.94 0.92
C LYS A 175 -12.59 -3.61 0.06
N SER A 176 -13.05 -4.59 -0.70
CA SER A 176 -14.34 -4.51 -1.40
C SER A 176 -15.48 -4.22 -0.41
N PRO A 177 -16.46 -3.34 -0.72
CA PRO A 177 -16.66 -2.64 -1.99
C PRO A 177 -15.99 -1.25 -2.07
N HIS A 178 -15.22 -0.85 -1.05
CA HIS A 178 -14.73 0.52 -0.93
C HIS A 178 -13.51 0.84 -1.81
N LEU A 179 -12.82 -0.17 -2.34
CA LEU A 179 -11.63 0.06 -3.18
C LEU A 179 -11.96 0.52 -4.61
N GLY A 180 -13.04 -0.01 -5.19
CA GLY A 180 -13.42 0.20 -6.59
C GLY A 180 -13.46 1.67 -7.04
N PRO A 181 -14.09 2.58 -6.27
CA PRO A 181 -14.12 4.01 -6.59
C PRO A 181 -12.75 4.69 -6.67
N HIS A 182 -11.68 4.06 -6.14
CA HIS A 182 -10.34 4.64 -6.04
C HIS A 182 -9.31 3.98 -6.97
N LEU A 183 -9.71 3.06 -7.86
CA LEU A 183 -8.79 2.37 -8.78
C LEU A 183 -7.93 3.32 -9.60
N THR A 184 -8.50 4.41 -10.13
CA THR A 184 -7.77 5.45 -10.88
C THR A 184 -6.71 6.17 -10.05
N SER A 185 -6.82 6.12 -8.71
CA SER A 185 -5.86 6.74 -7.79
C SER A 185 -4.80 5.76 -7.30
N VAL A 186 -5.14 4.48 -7.07
CA VAL A 186 -4.21 3.50 -6.49
C VAL A 186 -3.42 2.73 -7.54
N VAL A 187 -4.06 2.32 -8.66
CA VAL A 187 -3.41 1.51 -9.70
C VAL A 187 -2.15 2.18 -10.27
N PRO A 188 -2.14 3.49 -10.60
CA PRO A 188 -0.95 4.12 -11.16
C PRO A 188 0.28 4.05 -10.24
N THR A 189 0.10 4.20 -8.93
CA THR A 189 1.21 4.12 -7.97
C THR A 189 1.78 2.70 -7.91
N ALA A 190 0.93 1.68 -7.86
CA ALA A 190 1.38 0.29 -7.86
C ALA A 190 2.17 -0.06 -9.15
N LEU A 191 1.75 0.46 -10.29
CA LEU A 191 2.46 0.30 -11.57
C LEU A 191 3.80 1.04 -11.61
N ILE A 192 3.88 2.25 -11.06
CA ILE A 192 5.15 3.01 -10.95
C ILE A 192 6.18 2.22 -10.13
N ILE A 193 5.74 1.62 -9.01
CA ILE A 193 6.59 0.81 -8.13
C ILE A 193 7.00 -0.50 -8.85
N LEU A 194 6.07 -1.13 -9.58
CA LEU A 194 6.31 -2.35 -10.37
C LEU A 194 7.36 -2.15 -11.47
N ASP A 195 7.37 -0.98 -12.12
CA ASP A 195 8.28 -0.63 -13.22
C ASP A 195 9.74 -0.41 -12.74
N ASP A 196 10.01 -0.48 -11.45
CA ASP A 196 11.34 -0.24 -10.92
C ASP A 196 12.33 -1.38 -11.20
N PHE A 197 13.63 -1.09 -11.29
CA PHE A 197 14.64 -2.13 -11.49
C PHE A 197 14.98 -2.92 -10.21
N VAL A 198 14.66 -2.39 -9.02
CA VAL A 198 14.96 -3.05 -7.74
C VAL A 198 13.93 -4.17 -7.49
N PRO A 199 14.35 -5.44 -7.31
CA PRO A 199 13.43 -6.56 -7.16
C PRO A 199 12.42 -6.42 -6.02
N GLU A 200 12.84 -5.88 -4.88
CA GLU A 200 11.98 -5.68 -3.70
C GLU A 200 10.82 -4.72 -4.02
N ASN A 201 11.08 -3.68 -4.80
CA ASN A 201 10.05 -2.76 -5.28
C ASN A 201 9.10 -3.47 -6.24
N LYS A 202 9.62 -4.27 -7.19
CA LYS A 202 8.76 -5.08 -8.08
C LYS A 202 7.82 -5.98 -7.27
N ILE A 203 8.33 -6.68 -6.26
CA ILE A 203 7.53 -7.55 -5.38
C ILE A 203 6.46 -6.74 -4.63
N LEU A 204 6.79 -5.55 -4.12
CA LEU A 204 5.82 -4.66 -3.49
C LEU A 204 4.71 -4.24 -4.47
N GLY A 205 5.08 -3.86 -5.70
CA GLY A 205 4.14 -3.53 -6.77
C GLY A 205 3.20 -4.69 -7.09
N ILE A 206 3.74 -5.91 -7.24
CA ILE A 206 2.97 -7.13 -7.48
C ILE A 206 1.95 -7.36 -6.35
N ARG A 207 2.38 -7.26 -5.08
CA ARG A 207 1.49 -7.44 -3.92
C ARG A 207 0.36 -6.41 -3.89
N CYS A 208 0.66 -5.16 -4.21
CA CYS A 208 -0.36 -4.11 -4.32
C CYS A 208 -1.37 -4.42 -5.42
N LEU A 209 -0.90 -4.84 -6.60
CA LEU A 209 -1.77 -5.18 -7.73
C LEU A 209 -2.63 -6.42 -7.44
N GLN A 210 -2.09 -7.40 -6.72
CA GLN A 210 -2.85 -8.56 -6.28
C GLN A 210 -3.97 -8.14 -5.33
N HIS A 211 -3.66 -7.36 -4.27
CA HIS A 211 -4.66 -6.85 -3.33
C HIS A 211 -5.74 -6.03 -4.02
N ILE A 212 -5.34 -5.15 -4.97
CA ILE A 212 -6.28 -4.37 -5.78
C ILE A 212 -7.24 -5.29 -6.55
N THR A 213 -6.70 -6.31 -7.20
CA THR A 213 -7.48 -7.24 -8.01
C THR A 213 -8.42 -8.07 -7.13
N ASP A 214 -7.95 -8.57 -5.99
CA ASP A 214 -8.78 -9.32 -5.04
C ASP A 214 -9.97 -8.50 -4.54
N ASN A 215 -9.75 -7.21 -4.28
CA ASN A 215 -10.73 -6.29 -3.68
C ASN A 215 -11.50 -5.42 -4.68
N ALA A 216 -11.37 -5.69 -5.98
CA ALA A 216 -12.18 -5.07 -7.03
C ALA A 216 -13.06 -6.13 -7.72
N THR A 217 -14.22 -5.71 -8.20
CA THR A 217 -15.06 -6.52 -9.07
C THR A 217 -14.49 -6.56 -10.49
N ARG A 218 -14.88 -7.58 -11.27
CA ARG A 218 -14.56 -7.66 -12.70
C ARG A 218 -14.99 -6.39 -13.44
N THR A 219 -16.18 -5.87 -13.12
CA THR A 219 -16.73 -4.66 -13.74
C THR A 219 -15.86 -3.44 -13.46
N GLU A 220 -15.45 -3.23 -12.21
CA GLU A 220 -14.59 -2.10 -11.82
C GLU A 220 -13.21 -2.20 -12.46
N LEU A 221 -12.62 -3.40 -12.56
CA LEU A 221 -11.36 -3.60 -13.28
C LEU A 221 -11.52 -3.38 -14.80
N GLY A 222 -12.70 -3.63 -15.35
CA GLY A 222 -13.00 -3.33 -16.76
C GLY A 222 -13.06 -1.82 -17.04
N TRP A 223 -13.40 -0.99 -16.05
CA TRP A 223 -13.42 0.46 -16.22
C TRP A 223 -12.04 1.01 -16.54
N TYR A 224 -11.98 1.88 -17.55
CA TYR A 224 -10.75 2.50 -18.05
C TYR A 224 -9.63 1.50 -18.41
N GLY A 225 -9.95 0.22 -18.57
CA GLY A 225 -8.98 -0.84 -18.88
C GLY A 225 -8.01 -1.18 -17.74
N HIS A 226 -8.36 -0.92 -16.47
CA HIS A 226 -7.47 -1.20 -15.34
C HIS A 226 -6.96 -2.65 -15.33
N GLY A 227 -7.86 -3.62 -15.51
CA GLY A 227 -7.53 -5.05 -15.55
C GLY A 227 -6.51 -5.40 -16.62
N ASP A 228 -6.71 -4.91 -17.84
CA ASP A 228 -5.80 -5.20 -18.96
C ASP A 228 -4.44 -4.54 -18.78
N VAL A 229 -4.39 -3.33 -18.22
CA VAL A 229 -3.13 -2.66 -17.90
C VAL A 229 -2.37 -3.44 -16.83
N ILE A 230 -3.06 -3.91 -15.78
CA ILE A 230 -2.45 -4.73 -14.73
C ILE A 230 -1.90 -6.03 -15.32
N TYR A 231 -2.74 -6.76 -16.08
CA TYR A 231 -2.33 -8.01 -16.74
C TYR A 231 -1.09 -7.82 -17.61
N LYS A 232 -1.12 -6.84 -18.54
CA LYS A 232 0.01 -6.58 -19.45
C LYS A 232 1.27 -6.15 -18.74
N SER A 233 1.16 -5.46 -17.60
CA SER A 233 2.32 -5.02 -16.83
C SER A 233 2.97 -6.20 -16.09
N LEU A 234 2.16 -7.09 -15.53
CA LEU A 234 2.65 -8.33 -14.89
C LEU A 234 3.23 -9.30 -15.93
N GLU A 235 2.55 -9.51 -17.05
CA GLU A 235 2.99 -10.41 -18.12
C GLU A 235 4.41 -10.11 -18.63
N ARG A 236 4.77 -8.82 -18.72
CA ARG A 236 6.12 -8.39 -19.11
C ARG A 236 7.20 -8.88 -18.14
N LEU A 237 6.87 -9.08 -16.87
CA LEU A 237 7.83 -9.52 -15.86
C LEU A 237 8.19 -11.01 -15.97
N ILE A 238 7.52 -11.79 -16.82
CA ILE A 238 7.86 -13.20 -17.04
C ILE A 238 9.29 -13.36 -17.57
N TYR A 239 9.75 -12.36 -18.32
CA TYR A 239 11.09 -12.30 -18.93
C TYR A 239 12.18 -11.76 -17.97
N GLU A 240 11.81 -11.43 -16.73
CA GLU A 240 12.76 -10.92 -15.73
C GLU A 240 13.65 -12.04 -15.18
N ARG A 241 14.89 -11.68 -14.85
CA ARG A 241 15.93 -12.63 -14.47
C ARG A 241 16.09 -12.84 -12.95
N ASP A 242 15.18 -12.28 -12.18
CA ASP A 242 15.20 -12.35 -10.72
C ASP A 242 14.25 -13.45 -10.22
N ALA A 243 14.83 -14.58 -9.80
CA ALA A 243 14.07 -15.76 -9.37
C ALA A 243 13.08 -15.48 -8.23
N ILE A 244 13.40 -14.51 -7.37
CA ILE A 244 12.55 -14.10 -6.24
C ILE A 244 11.22 -13.45 -6.66
N ILE A 245 11.13 -12.97 -7.91
CA ILE A 245 9.93 -12.31 -8.44
C ILE A 245 8.94 -13.33 -8.99
N ILE A 246 9.41 -14.50 -9.46
CA ILE A 246 8.58 -15.46 -10.18
C ILE A 246 7.40 -15.94 -9.33
N GLU A 247 7.62 -16.29 -8.06
CA GLU A 247 6.56 -16.76 -7.17
C GLU A 247 5.42 -15.75 -6.95
N PRO A 248 5.71 -14.51 -6.49
CA PRO A 248 4.66 -13.50 -6.35
C PRO A 248 4.04 -13.11 -7.70
N LEU A 249 4.83 -13.06 -8.78
CA LEU A 249 4.34 -12.73 -10.12
C LEU A 249 3.28 -13.73 -10.59
N ILE A 250 3.59 -15.02 -10.56
CA ILE A 250 2.67 -16.07 -11.03
C ILE A 250 1.41 -16.08 -10.16
N SER A 251 1.56 -15.95 -8.84
CA SER A 251 0.43 -15.87 -7.91
C SER A 251 -0.51 -14.71 -8.26
N CYS A 252 0.04 -13.53 -8.56
CA CYS A 252 -0.76 -12.37 -8.95
C CYS A 252 -1.39 -12.52 -10.34
N LEU A 253 -0.66 -13.09 -11.32
CA LEU A 253 -1.21 -13.37 -12.65
C LEU A 253 -2.43 -14.27 -12.58
N ILE A 254 -2.39 -15.33 -11.76
CA ILE A 254 -3.53 -16.22 -11.53
C ILE A 254 -4.74 -15.45 -11.01
N VAL A 255 -4.54 -14.60 -10.00
CA VAL A 255 -5.62 -13.78 -9.40
C VAL A 255 -6.24 -12.84 -10.45
N VAL A 256 -5.41 -12.19 -11.26
CA VAL A 256 -5.85 -11.30 -12.35
C VAL A 256 -6.63 -12.07 -13.41
N LEU A 257 -6.09 -13.18 -13.91
CA LEU A 257 -6.77 -13.99 -14.92
C LEU A 257 -8.08 -14.58 -14.39
N ASN A 258 -8.12 -15.04 -13.13
CA ASN A 258 -9.35 -15.53 -12.51
C ASN A 258 -10.44 -14.46 -12.49
N LYS A 259 -10.07 -13.21 -12.15
CA LYS A 259 -11.03 -12.11 -12.12
C LYS A 259 -11.46 -11.65 -13.51
N LEU A 260 -10.53 -11.56 -14.46
CA LEU A 260 -10.79 -11.03 -15.80
C LEU A 260 -11.46 -12.06 -16.72
N ASP A 261 -11.00 -13.30 -16.73
CA ASP A 261 -11.51 -14.37 -17.60
C ASP A 261 -12.55 -15.27 -16.92
N GLY A 262 -12.74 -15.12 -15.61
CA GLY A 262 -13.80 -15.81 -14.87
C GLY A 262 -13.34 -17.19 -14.41
N GLY A 263 -12.03 -17.36 -14.35
CA GLY A 263 -11.36 -18.64 -14.10
C GLY A 263 -11.37 -19.54 -15.32
N TYR A 264 -10.66 -20.66 -15.19
CA TYR A 264 -10.73 -21.76 -16.14
C TYR A 264 -12.01 -22.57 -15.89
N ILE A 265 -12.89 -22.70 -16.88
CA ILE A 265 -14.17 -23.44 -16.76
C ILE A 265 -14.02 -24.83 -17.38
N LYS A 266 -13.81 -25.82 -16.50
CA LYS A 266 -13.51 -27.23 -16.83
C LYS A 266 -14.53 -27.94 -17.74
N ASP A 267 -15.81 -27.58 -17.67
CA ASP A 267 -16.91 -28.28 -18.35
C ASP A 267 -17.45 -27.54 -19.58
N GLN A 268 -16.81 -26.42 -19.96
CA GLN A 268 -17.03 -25.85 -21.29
C GLN A 268 -16.09 -26.56 -22.25
N ASN A 269 -16.62 -27.09 -23.35
CA ASN A 269 -15.83 -27.59 -24.50
C ASN A 269 -15.08 -26.46 -25.21
N ASN A 270 -14.46 -25.55 -24.47
CA ASN A 270 -13.68 -24.45 -25.01
C ASN A 270 -12.23 -24.91 -25.12
N TYR A 271 -11.95 -25.63 -26.21
CA TYR A 271 -10.58 -25.92 -26.69
C TYR A 271 -9.91 -24.66 -27.29
N GLU A 272 -10.41 -23.47 -26.96
CA GLU A 272 -9.87 -22.20 -27.43
C GLU A 272 -8.66 -21.83 -26.58
N TRP A 273 -7.58 -21.43 -27.26
CA TRP A 273 -6.36 -20.96 -26.61
C TRP A 273 -6.66 -19.76 -25.71
N SER A 274 -6.44 -19.92 -24.41
CA SER A 274 -6.74 -18.92 -23.39
C SER A 274 -5.49 -18.12 -23.01
N ARG A 275 -5.68 -17.03 -22.27
CA ARG A 275 -4.56 -16.28 -21.68
C ARG A 275 -3.74 -17.14 -20.70
N TYR A 276 -4.34 -18.16 -20.08
CA TYR A 276 -3.58 -19.11 -19.26
C TYR A 276 -2.58 -19.92 -20.10
N ASP A 277 -3.00 -20.37 -21.28
CA ASP A 277 -2.15 -21.10 -22.23
C ASP A 277 -1.00 -20.22 -22.73
N GLU A 278 -1.27 -18.93 -22.99
CA GLU A 278 -0.22 -17.95 -23.32
C GLU A 278 0.83 -17.81 -22.20
N ILE A 279 0.40 -17.74 -20.94
CA ILE A 279 1.34 -17.65 -19.81
C ILE A 279 2.14 -18.95 -19.67
N LEU A 280 1.49 -20.12 -19.78
CA LEU A 280 2.18 -21.41 -19.73
C LEU A 280 3.23 -21.56 -20.83
N ASP A 281 2.88 -21.23 -22.07
CA ASP A 281 3.80 -21.27 -23.21
C ASP A 281 5.00 -20.34 -23.00
N LYS A 282 4.77 -19.11 -22.53
CA LYS A 282 5.85 -18.17 -22.19
C LYS A 282 6.78 -18.71 -21.10
N LEU A 283 6.23 -19.34 -20.05
CA LEU A 283 7.03 -19.93 -18.99
C LEU A 283 7.84 -21.14 -19.46
N LEU A 284 7.28 -21.98 -20.33
CA LEU A 284 8.01 -23.09 -20.96
C LEU A 284 9.18 -22.59 -21.78
N GLN A 285 8.96 -21.57 -22.61
CA GLN A 285 10.01 -20.96 -23.43
C GLN A 285 11.11 -20.34 -22.55
N GLN A 286 10.76 -19.66 -21.45
CA GLN A 286 11.77 -19.15 -20.51
C GLN A 286 12.55 -20.28 -19.85
N MET A 287 11.87 -21.35 -19.41
CA MET A 287 12.52 -22.51 -18.80
C MET A 287 13.50 -23.22 -19.74
N GLU A 288 13.17 -23.31 -21.03
CA GLU A 288 14.02 -23.94 -22.05
C GLU A 288 15.31 -23.15 -22.29
N LEU A 289 15.22 -21.81 -22.29
CA LEU A 289 16.34 -20.91 -22.57
C LEU A 289 17.18 -20.55 -21.33
N GLU A 290 16.72 -20.88 -20.13
CA GLU A 290 17.34 -20.45 -18.87
C GLU A 290 18.50 -21.35 -18.43
N ASP A 291 19.68 -20.74 -18.25
CA ASP A 291 20.91 -21.40 -17.82
C ASP A 291 21.12 -21.33 -16.31
N ARG A 292 20.52 -20.35 -15.61
CA ARG A 292 20.65 -20.21 -14.15
C ARG A 292 19.72 -21.19 -13.44
N LEU A 293 20.32 -22.13 -12.71
CA LEU A 293 19.59 -23.17 -11.99
C LEU A 293 18.49 -22.61 -11.08
N ALA A 294 18.76 -21.54 -10.33
CA ALA A 294 17.79 -20.95 -9.40
C ALA A 294 16.52 -20.44 -10.11
N LEU A 295 16.69 -19.76 -11.25
CA LEU A 295 15.58 -19.20 -12.02
C LEU A 295 14.83 -20.31 -12.77
N ARG A 296 15.56 -21.27 -13.35
CA ARG A 296 14.96 -22.47 -13.95
C ARG A 296 14.14 -23.27 -12.95
N MET A 297 14.64 -23.47 -11.73
CA MET A 297 13.88 -24.12 -10.66
C MET A 297 12.64 -23.34 -10.26
N ALA A 298 12.73 -22.01 -10.22
CA ALA A 298 11.58 -21.15 -9.97
C ALA A 298 10.52 -21.31 -11.08
N TYR A 299 10.90 -21.29 -12.36
CA TYR A 299 9.97 -21.54 -13.47
C TYR A 299 9.34 -22.94 -13.38
N VAL A 300 10.12 -24.00 -13.14
CA VAL A 300 9.60 -25.38 -13.01
C VAL A 300 8.56 -25.47 -11.88
N LYS A 301 8.89 -24.95 -10.69
CA LYS A 301 7.99 -24.98 -9.53
C LYS A 301 6.65 -24.32 -9.86
N HIS A 302 6.67 -23.14 -10.47
CA HIS A 302 5.45 -22.36 -10.71
C HIS A 302 4.70 -22.75 -11.96
N TYR A 303 5.38 -23.29 -12.98
CA TYR A 303 4.75 -23.98 -14.10
C TYR A 303 3.92 -25.16 -13.60
N LEU A 304 4.48 -26.02 -12.73
CA LEU A 304 3.73 -27.13 -12.12
C LEU A 304 2.55 -26.65 -11.27
N LEU A 305 2.67 -25.49 -10.60
CA LEU A 305 1.57 -24.90 -9.84
C LEU A 305 0.44 -24.44 -10.76
N LEU A 306 0.76 -23.73 -11.84
CA LEU A 306 -0.20 -23.31 -12.86
C LEU A 306 -0.86 -24.52 -13.51
N CYS A 307 -0.09 -25.53 -13.92
CA CYS A 307 -0.63 -26.78 -14.42
C CYS A 307 -1.58 -27.40 -13.40
N LYS A 308 -1.27 -27.46 -12.11
CA LYS A 308 -2.20 -27.99 -11.09
C LYS A 308 -3.47 -27.15 -10.90
N LEU A 309 -3.38 -25.83 -11.08
CA LEU A 309 -4.54 -24.94 -11.02
C LEU A 309 -5.42 -25.09 -12.26
N LEU A 310 -4.81 -25.38 -13.40
CA LEU A 310 -5.47 -25.63 -14.67
C LEU A 310 -5.92 -27.09 -14.82
N ASP A 311 -5.29 -28.03 -14.10
CA ASP A 311 -5.48 -29.47 -14.24
C ASP A 311 -5.96 -30.21 -12.97
N PHE A 312 -7.14 -30.86 -12.85
CA PHE A 312 -8.14 -31.35 -13.81
C PHE A 312 -8.18 -30.68 -15.20
N VAL A 313 -7.36 -31.08 -16.19
CA VAL A 313 -7.28 -32.35 -16.91
C VAL A 313 -5.83 -32.61 -17.39
N CYS A 314 -4.96 -33.12 -16.51
CA CYS A 314 -3.96 -34.09 -16.95
C CYS A 314 -4.58 -35.47 -16.74
N VAL A 315 -5.50 -35.87 -17.62
CA VAL A 315 -5.78 -37.30 -17.78
C VAL A 315 -4.53 -37.89 -18.42
N GLY A 316 -3.65 -38.40 -17.55
CA GLY A 316 -2.84 -39.55 -17.88
C GLY A 316 -3.79 -40.66 -18.34
N GLY A 317 -4.02 -40.71 -19.65
CA GLY A 317 -4.69 -41.79 -20.36
C GLY A 317 -3.68 -42.66 -21.09
N ALA A 318 -2.54 -42.97 -20.44
CA ALA A 318 -1.84 -44.20 -20.76
C ALA A 318 -2.56 -45.33 -20.01
N THR A 319 -3.54 -45.98 -20.66
CA THR A 319 -3.75 -47.44 -20.61
C THR A 319 -4.92 -47.87 -21.51
N ASN A 320 -4.57 -48.71 -22.49
CA ASN A 320 -5.25 -49.90 -23.01
C ASN A 320 -5.71 -49.90 -24.48
N SER A 321 -5.19 -50.94 -25.17
CA SER A 321 -5.34 -51.43 -26.55
C SER A 321 -4.65 -50.64 -27.66
#